data_AF-A0AAD1GN83-F1
#
_entry.id   AF-A0AAD1GN83-F1
#
_cell.length_a   1.000
_cell.length_b   1.000
_cell.length_c   1.000
_cell.angle_alpha   90.00
_cell.angle_beta   90.00
_cell.angle_gamma   90.00
#
_symmetry.space_group_name_H-M   'P 1'
#
loop_
_entity.id
_entity.type
_entity.pdbx_description
1 polymer ?
#
loop_
_entity_poly.entity_id
_entity_poly.type
_entity_poly.pdbx_seq_one_letter_code
_entity_poly.pdbx_strand_id
1 'polypeptide(L)'
;MTSMEPATLGADPRLNFDDPLLDGLLILCKLHGATVSRASLSAGLPMAHQRLSLDLLPRAAARASLQARLLRRELADISPLNLPVMLILAGAAVRYSGAGARMARR
;
A
#
# COMPACT_ATOMS: atom_id res chain seq x y z
N MET A 1 -12.09 28.94 -25.08
CA MET A 1 -10.75 28.31 -24.92
C MET A 1 -10.56 28.10 -23.43
N THR A 2 -10.90 26.92 -22.93
CA THR A 2 -10.87 26.62 -21.49
C THR A 2 -9.42 26.29 -21.11
N SER A 3 -8.76 27.24 -20.46
CA SER A 3 -7.42 27.05 -19.90
C SER A 3 -7.47 25.94 -18.86
N MET A 4 -6.71 24.86 -19.11
CA MET A 4 -6.55 23.74 -18.21
C MET A 4 -5.36 24.05 -17.30
N GLU A 5 -5.65 24.56 -16.11
CA GLU A 5 -4.67 24.69 -15.03
C GLU A 5 -4.20 23.28 -14.62
N PRO A 6 -2.89 22.98 -14.71
CA PRO A 6 -2.36 21.73 -14.19
C PRO A 6 -2.52 21.78 -12.67
N ALA A 7 -3.43 20.97 -12.13
CA ALA A 7 -3.64 20.83 -10.70
C ALA A 7 -2.29 20.52 -10.05
N THR A 8 -1.73 21.52 -9.38
CA THR A 8 -0.49 21.42 -8.65
C THR A 8 -0.62 20.27 -7.66
N LEU A 9 0.30 19.32 -7.80
CA LEU A 9 0.52 18.19 -6.89
C LEU A 9 0.91 18.72 -5.51
N GLY A 10 -0.07 19.27 -4.79
CA GLY A 10 0.06 19.62 -3.39
C GLY A 10 0.29 18.33 -2.62
N ALA A 11 1.53 18.12 -2.19
CA ALA A 11 1.85 17.19 -1.12
C ALA A 11 1.03 17.61 0.11
N ASP A 12 -0.11 16.95 0.32
CA ASP A 12 -0.95 17.15 1.50
C ASP A 12 -0.08 16.80 2.72
N PRO A 13 0.13 17.72 3.69
CA PRO A 13 1.01 17.47 4.84
C PRO A 13 0.51 16.33 5.75
N ARG A 14 -0.72 15.85 5.53
CA ARG A 14 -1.24 14.62 6.15
C ARG A 14 -0.65 13.34 5.55
N LEU A 15 -0.10 13.39 4.34
CA LEU A 15 0.59 12.27 3.67
C LEU A 15 2.03 12.06 4.16
N ASN A 16 2.49 12.89 5.10
CA ASN A 16 3.88 12.85 5.57
C ASN A 16 4.16 11.69 6.54
N PHE A 17 3.12 10.97 7.00
CA PHE A 17 3.22 9.79 7.88
C PHE A 17 2.63 8.51 7.28
N ASP A 18 2.00 8.57 6.10
CA ASP A 18 1.42 7.40 5.46
C ASP A 18 2.37 6.85 4.40
N ASP A 19 2.91 5.68 4.71
CA ASP A 19 3.61 4.84 3.75
C ASP A 19 2.59 3.89 3.10
N PRO A 20 2.19 4.17 1.84
CA PRO A 20 1.15 3.38 1.16
C PRO A 20 1.57 1.94 0.94
N LEU A 21 2.88 1.65 0.85
CA LEU A 21 3.38 0.28 0.71
C LEU A 21 3.25 -0.48 2.02
N LEU A 22 3.60 0.17 3.14
CA LEU A 22 3.41 -0.41 4.47
C LEU A 22 1.93 -0.62 4.79
N ASP A 23 1.07 0.32 4.39
CA ASP A 23 -0.37 0.23 4.60
C ASP A 23 -1.02 -0.86 3.76
N GLY A 24 -0.64 -0.95 2.48
CA GLY A 24 -1.07 -2.05 1.63
C GLY A 24 -0.62 -3.40 2.18
N LEU A 25 0.60 -3.50 2.70
CA LEU A 25 1.11 -4.73 3.31
C LEU A 25 0.32 -5.07 4.57
N LEU A 26 0.02 -4.08 5.41
CA LEU A 26 -0.78 -4.26 6.62
C LEU A 26 -2.21 -4.76 6.31
N ILE A 27 -2.82 -4.26 5.22
CA ILE A 27 -4.11 -4.75 4.74
C ILE A 27 -3.99 -6.21 4.28
N LEU A 28 -2.99 -6.55 3.46
CA LEU A 28 -2.74 -7.93 3.04
C LEU A 28 -2.55 -8.87 4.23
N CYS A 29 -1.76 -8.45 5.23
CA CYS A 29 -1.55 -9.24 6.43
C CYS A 29 -2.87 -9.53 7.16
N LYS A 30 -3.72 -8.52 7.31
CA LYS A 30 -5.05 -8.69 7.92
C LYS A 30 -5.96 -9.61 7.12
N LEU A 31 -5.94 -9.51 5.79
CA LEU A 31 -6.73 -10.39 4.91
C LEU A 31 -6.28 -11.85 5.01
N HIS A 32 -5.00 -12.10 5.25
CA HIS A 32 -4.45 -13.43 5.55
C HIS A 32 -4.62 -13.87 7.02
N GLY A 33 -5.29 -13.07 7.86
CA GLY A 33 -5.52 -13.40 9.27
C GLY A 33 -4.35 -13.11 10.22
N ALA A 34 -3.30 -12.42 9.76
CA ALA A 34 -2.17 -12.02 10.59
C ALA A 34 -2.47 -10.70 11.34
N THR A 35 -2.33 -10.73 12.67
CA THR A 35 -2.49 -9.56 13.55
C THR A 35 -1.16 -8.82 13.70
N VAL A 36 -0.89 -7.88 12.80
CA VAL A 36 0.36 -7.11 12.78
C VAL A 36 0.12 -5.60 12.87
N SER A 37 1.12 -4.87 13.39
CA SER A 37 1.13 -3.42 13.46
C SER A 37 2.18 -2.82 12.52
N ARG A 38 2.05 -1.53 12.19
CA ARG A 38 3.05 -0.80 11.39
C ARG A 38 4.45 -0.92 12.01
N ALA A 39 4.53 -0.81 13.34
CA ALA A 39 5.78 -0.95 14.10
C ALA A 39 6.36 -2.37 13.99
N SER A 40 5.54 -3.44 14.07
CA SER A 40 6.06 -4.81 13.97
C SER A 40 6.59 -5.14 12.57
N LEU A 41 5.96 -4.58 11.52
CA LEU A 41 6.39 -4.76 10.13
C LEU A 41 7.67 -3.97 9.80
N SER A 42 7.83 -2.78 10.37
CA SER A 42 9.00 -1.90 10.16
C SER A 42 10.17 -2.17 11.10
N ALA A 43 9.95 -2.91 12.20
CA ALA A 43 10.96 -3.18 13.21
C ALA A 43 12.20 -3.86 12.61
N GLY A 44 13.36 -3.20 12.79
CA GLY A 44 14.67 -3.71 12.35
C GLY A 44 14.95 -3.58 10.86
N LEU A 45 14.10 -2.88 10.10
CA LEU A 45 14.35 -2.59 8.69
C LEU A 45 15.06 -1.23 8.54
N PRO A 46 16.10 -1.14 7.70
CA PRO A 46 16.76 0.12 7.38
C PRO A 46 15.87 0.95 6.45
N MET A 47 14.86 1.62 7.01
CA MET A 47 13.94 2.48 6.25
C MET A 47 14.59 3.82 5.94
N ALA A 48 14.73 4.15 4.65
CA ALA A 48 15.12 5.48 4.23
C ALA A 48 13.91 6.42 4.37
N HIS A 49 14.08 7.57 5.03
CA HIS A 49 13.02 8.58 5.20
C HIS A 49 11.72 8.04 5.84
N GLN A 50 11.83 7.04 6.73
CA GLN A 50 10.68 6.38 7.37
C GLN A 50 9.68 5.76 6.38
N ARG A 51 10.15 5.39 5.18
CA ARG A 51 9.35 4.73 4.15
C ARG A 51 9.95 3.38 3.78
N LEU A 52 9.07 2.43 3.52
CA LEU A 52 9.35 1.08 3.08
C LEU A 52 9.64 1.10 1.59
N SER A 53 10.86 0.69 1.22
CA SER A 53 11.19 0.42 -0.18
C SER A 53 10.61 -0.93 -0.61
N LEU A 54 10.34 -1.08 -1.90
CA LEU A 54 9.91 -2.35 -2.50
C LEU A 54 10.90 -3.49 -2.21
N ASP A 55 12.19 -3.19 -2.11
CA ASP A 55 13.25 -4.18 -1.79
C ASP A 55 13.12 -4.73 -0.37
N LEU A 56 12.54 -3.95 0.55
CA LEU A 56 12.35 -4.33 1.95
C LEU A 56 11.00 -5.02 2.19
N LEU A 57 10.10 -5.01 1.21
CA LEU A 57 8.75 -5.55 1.32
C LEU A 57 8.72 -7.06 1.64
N PRO A 58 9.52 -7.92 0.98
CA PRO A 58 9.62 -9.33 1.37
C PRO A 58 10.07 -9.54 2.82
N ARG A 59 10.98 -8.69 3.30
CA ARG A 59 11.49 -8.77 4.67
C ARG A 59 10.44 -8.33 5.68
N ALA A 60 9.70 -7.26 5.39
CA ALA A 60 8.58 -6.83 6.23
C ALA A 60 7.48 -7.89 6.29
N ALA A 61 7.10 -8.50 5.16
CA ALA A 61 6.12 -9.57 5.10
C ALA A 61 6.55 -10.81 5.91
N ALA A 62 7.84 -11.16 5.85
CA ALA A 62 8.38 -12.28 6.63
C ALA A 62 8.20 -12.09 8.15
N ARG A 63 8.13 -10.85 8.64
CA ARG A 63 7.82 -10.55 10.06
C ARG A 63 6.38 -10.88 10.44
N ALA A 64 5.48 -10.91 9.47
CA ALA A 64 4.09 -11.32 9.64
C ALA A 64 3.87 -12.83 9.40
N SER A 65 4.95 -13.63 9.32
CA SER A 65 4.91 -15.04 8.88
C SER A 65 4.34 -15.23 7.48
N LEU A 66 4.44 -14.20 6.63
CA LEU A 66 4.00 -14.25 5.24
C LEU A 66 5.20 -14.27 4.30
N GLN A 67 5.03 -14.93 3.15
CA GLN A 67 5.99 -14.85 2.06
C GLN A 67 5.49 -13.85 1.03
N ALA A 68 6.25 -12.78 0.80
CA ALA A 68 6.00 -11.86 -0.30
C ALA A 68 7.12 -11.93 -1.33
N ARG A 69 6.74 -11.92 -2.61
CA ARG A 69 7.67 -11.96 -3.74
C ARG A 69 7.27 -10.91 -4.76
N LEU A 70 8.22 -10.07 -5.16
CA LEU A 70 8.04 -9.14 -6.26
C LEU A 70 8.11 -9.91 -7.58
N LEU A 71 7.02 -9.88 -8.34
CA LEU A 71 6.91 -10.53 -9.64
C LEU A 71 6.48 -9.49 -10.67
N ARG A 72 7.16 -9.45 -11.81
CA ARG A 72 6.71 -8.69 -12.98
C ARG A 72 5.99 -9.65 -13.91
N ARG A 73 4.68 -9.49 -14.03
CA ARG A 73 3.78 -10.27 -14.90
C ARG A 73 2.68 -9.37 -15.44
N GLU A 74 2.07 -9.77 -16.53
CA GLU A 74 0.87 -9.09 -17.03
C GLU A 74 -0.31 -9.34 -16.09
N LEU A 75 -1.25 -8.39 -16.02
CA LEU A 75 -2.42 -8.50 -15.14
C LEU A 75 -3.28 -9.74 -15.48
N ALA A 76 -3.33 -10.11 -16.75
CA ALA A 76 -4.07 -11.27 -17.23
C ALA A 76 -3.50 -12.62 -16.75
N ASP A 77 -2.21 -12.66 -16.39
CA ASP A 77 -1.52 -13.88 -15.95
C ASP A 77 -1.66 -14.15 -14.45
N ILE A 78 -2.37 -13.29 -13.71
CA ILE A 78 -2.58 -13.45 -12.28
C ILE A 78 -3.73 -14.42 -12.05
N SER A 79 -3.39 -15.65 -11.61
CA SER A 79 -4.40 -16.64 -11.24
C SER A 79 -5.28 -16.11 -10.08
N PRO A 80 -6.62 -16.23 -10.18
CA PRO A 80 -7.55 -15.80 -9.13
C PRO A 80 -7.33 -16.56 -7.81
N LEU A 81 -6.70 -17.73 -7.85
CA LEU A 81 -6.34 -18.52 -6.66
C LEU A 81 -5.25 -17.85 -5.81
N ASN A 82 -4.49 -16.91 -6.37
CA ASN A 82 -3.41 -16.22 -5.65
C ASN A 82 -3.87 -14.91 -4.99
N LEU A 83 -5.16 -14.58 -5.06
CA LEU A 83 -5.71 -13.39 -4.41
C LEU A 83 -5.78 -13.60 -2.88
N PRO A 84 -5.50 -12.57 -2.07
CA PRO A 84 -5.26 -11.17 -2.43
C PRO A 84 -3.80 -10.86 -2.87
N VAL A 85 -3.64 -9.99 -3.88
CA VAL A 85 -2.31 -9.52 -4.36
C VAL A 85 -2.19 -8.00 -4.27
N MET A 86 -0.97 -7.50 -4.05
CA MET A 86 -0.64 -6.08 -4.17
C MET A 86 -0.07 -5.79 -5.55
N LEU A 87 -0.66 -4.82 -6.26
CA LEU A 87 -0.20 -4.36 -7.57
C LEU A 87 0.60 -3.06 -7.40
N ILE A 88 1.78 -3.03 -7.99
CA ILE A 88 2.64 -1.85 -8.00
C ILE A 88 2.53 -1.20 -9.38
N LEU A 89 1.87 -0.06 -9.44
CA LEU A 89 1.67 0.70 -10.66
C LEU A 89 2.78 1.76 -10.78
N ALA A 90 3.53 1.70 -11.87
CA ALA A 90 4.48 2.76 -12.21
C ALA A 90 3.71 3.95 -12.78
N GLY A 91 3.48 5.01 -11.99
CA GLY A 91 3.03 6.31 -12.50
C GLY A 91 1.75 6.91 -11.94
N ALA A 92 1.07 6.31 -10.96
CA ALA A 92 -0.05 6.99 -10.32
C ALA A 92 -0.22 6.57 -8.86
N ALA A 93 -0.19 7.56 -7.97
CA ALA A 93 -0.64 7.41 -6.60
C ALA A 93 -2.07 6.82 -6.60
N VAL A 94 -2.26 5.68 -5.95
CA VAL A 94 -3.58 5.09 -5.77
C VAL A 94 -4.34 5.97 -4.78
N ARG A 95 -5.12 6.92 -5.30
CA ARG A 95 -6.03 7.76 -4.52
C ARG A 95 -7.29 6.95 -4.23
N TYR A 96 -7.40 6.41 -3.01
CA TYR A 96 -8.71 5.98 -2.51
C TYR A 96 -9.52 7.24 -2.16
N SER A 97 -10.39 7.67 -3.08
CA SER A 97 -11.44 8.63 -2.75
C SER A 97 -12.53 7.90 -1.96
N GLY A 98 -12.32 7.78 -0.65
CA GLY A 98 -13.38 7.37 0.27
C GLY A 98 -14.36 8.52 0.42
N ALA A 99 -15.37 8.60 -0.45
CA ALA A 99 -16.58 9.34 -0.14
C ALA A 99 -17.19 8.67 1.09
N GLY A 100 -17.06 9.34 2.25
CA GLY A 100 -17.57 8.84 3.52
C GLY A 100 -19.04 8.44 3.37
N ALA A 101 -19.29 7.13 3.35
CA ALA A 101 -20.59 6.56 3.58
C ALA A 101 -20.98 6.96 5.00
N ARG A 102 -21.68 8.09 5.12
CA ARG A 102 -22.31 8.56 6.34
C ARG A 102 -23.29 7.48 6.75
N MET A 103 -22.85 6.68 7.71
CA MET A 103 -23.62 5.65 8.39
C MET A 103 -24.85 6.33 9.00
N ALA A 104 -26.02 6.02 8.44
CA ALA A 104 -27.31 6.34 9.02
C ALA A 104 -27.33 5.82 10.46
N ARG A 105 -27.39 6.73 11.43
CA ARG A 105 -27.80 6.40 12.80
C ARG A 105 -29.27 6.76 12.93
N ARG A 106 -30.01 5.77 13.40
CA ARG A 106 -31.45 5.76 13.70
C ARG A 106 -31.87 6.91 14.59
#